data_AF-A0A6J6V890-F1
#
_entry.id   AF-A0A6J6V890-F1
#
_cell.length_a   1.000
_cell.length_b   1.000
_cell.length_c   1.000
_cell.angle_alpha   90.00
_cell.angle_beta   90.00
_cell.angle_gamma   90.00
#
_symmetry.space_group_name_H-M   'P 1'
#
loop_
_entity.id
_entity.type
_entity.pdbx_description
1 polymer ?
#
loop_
_entity_poly.entity_id
_entity_poly.type
_entity_poly.pdbx_seq_one_letter_code
_entity_poly.pdbx_strand_id
1 'polypeptide(L)'
;MALQSVQPDAADIIERAAVYDIDADPLVESRALISAAVRRELSRRRTGSDIVQIQNDRMVRNALEDLNKHDKASAAAVVLLQWLAQVTEAAV
;
A
#
# COMPACT_ATOMS: atom_id res chain seq x y z
N MET A 1 -2.84 -16.71 -33.59
CA MET A 1 -4.12 -17.12 -32.97
C MET A 1 -3.84 -17.60 -31.56
N ALA A 2 -4.11 -16.77 -30.55
CA ALA A 2 -3.98 -17.15 -29.13
C ALA A 2 -5.10 -16.52 -28.25
N LEU A 3 -6.07 -15.83 -28.86
CA LEU A 3 -7.14 -15.09 -28.17
C LEU A 3 -8.52 -15.77 -28.26
N GLN A 4 -8.61 -16.94 -28.90
CA GLN A 4 -9.90 -17.61 -29.13
C GLN A 4 -10.31 -18.60 -28.02
N SER A 5 -9.53 -18.73 -26.95
CA SER A 5 -9.79 -19.68 -25.85
C SER A 5 -10.01 -19.02 -24.48
N VAL A 6 -10.13 -17.70 -24.42
CA VAL A 6 -10.37 -16.99 -23.15
C VAL A 6 -11.89 -16.86 -22.98
N GLN A 7 -12.42 -17.45 -21.91
CA GLN A 7 -13.83 -17.31 -21.52
C GLN A 7 -14.19 -15.82 -21.40
N PRO A 8 -15.42 -15.39 -21.75
CA PRO A 8 -15.78 -13.97 -21.85
C PRO A 8 -15.51 -13.16 -20.57
N ASP A 9 -15.59 -13.78 -19.39
CA ASP A 9 -15.25 -13.14 -18.11
C ASP A 9 -13.75 -12.82 -17.94
N ALA A 10 -12.87 -13.63 -18.53
CA ALA A 10 -11.44 -13.42 -18.43
C ALA A 10 -10.94 -12.37 -19.45
N ALA A 11 -11.69 -12.14 -20.53
CA ALA A 11 -11.38 -11.08 -21.49
C ALA A 11 -11.55 -9.70 -20.86
N ASP A 12 -12.62 -9.47 -20.08
CA ASP A 12 -12.88 -8.19 -19.39
C ASP A 12 -11.80 -7.88 -18.33
N ILE A 13 -11.36 -8.89 -17.57
CA ILE A 13 -10.27 -8.76 -16.59
C ILE A 13 -8.94 -8.43 -17.28
N ILE A 14 -8.63 -9.10 -18.41
CA ILE A 14 -7.41 -8.85 -19.18
C ILE A 14 -7.46 -7.47 -19.85
N GLU A 15 -8.62 -7.06 -20.37
CA GLU A 15 -8.83 -5.75 -21.00
C GLU A 15 -8.70 -4.63 -19.96
N ARG A 16 -9.21 -4.82 -18.74
CA ARG A 16 -9.02 -3.90 -17.61
C ARG A 16 -7.57 -3.86 -17.09
N ALA A 17 -6.85 -4.98 -17.15
CA ALA A 17 -5.43 -5.02 -16.81
C ALA A 17 -4.55 -4.43 -17.92
N ALA A 18 -5.02 -4.45 -19.18
CA ALA A 18 -4.33 -3.87 -20.33
C ALA A 18 -4.50 -2.34 -20.41
N VAL A 19 -5.56 -1.78 -19.82
CA VAL A 19 -5.71 -0.33 -19.59
C VAL A 19 -5.01 0.06 -18.28
N TYR A 20 -3.75 -0.33 -18.15
CA TYR A 20 -2.85 0.23 -17.16
C TYR A 20 -1.96 1.23 -17.89
N ASP A 21 -2.09 2.50 -17.53
CA ASP A 21 -1.40 3.59 -18.19
C ASP A 21 0.12 3.36 -18.10
N ILE A 22 0.76 3.04 -19.23
CA ILE A 22 2.21 2.76 -19.32
C ILE A 22 3.05 3.99 -18.94
N ASP A 23 2.43 5.18 -18.86
CA ASP A 23 3.08 6.43 -18.44
C ASP A 23 3.07 6.66 -16.91
N ALA A 24 2.47 5.78 -16.10
CA ALA A 24 2.49 5.91 -14.65
C ALA A 24 3.89 5.61 -14.09
N ASP A 25 4.47 6.57 -13.35
CA ASP A 25 5.73 6.36 -12.63
C ASP A 25 5.54 5.25 -11.57
N PRO A 26 6.21 4.09 -11.69
CA PRO A 26 6.02 2.96 -10.79
C PRO A 26 6.33 3.30 -9.33
N LEU A 27 7.24 4.24 -9.08
CA LEU A 27 7.58 4.67 -7.72
C LEU A 27 6.48 5.53 -7.12
N VAL A 28 5.87 6.41 -7.92
CA VAL A 28 4.72 7.23 -7.49
C VAL A 28 3.56 6.32 -7.11
N GLU A 29 3.26 5.34 -7.97
CA GLU A 29 2.16 4.42 -7.72
C GLU A 29 2.42 3.51 -6.52
N SER A 30 3.63 2.96 -6.40
CA SER A 30 4.03 2.15 -5.24
C SER A 30 3.81 2.92 -3.94
N ARG A 31 4.18 4.20 -3.89
CA ARG A 31 3.98 5.08 -2.72
C ARG A 31 2.50 5.29 -2.44
N ALA A 32 1.67 5.48 -3.48
CA ALA A 32 0.23 5.64 -3.33
C ALA A 32 -0.41 4.38 -2.72
N LEU A 33 -0.04 3.20 -3.20
CA LEU A 33 -0.53 1.91 -2.69
C LEU A 33 -0.11 1.68 -1.23
N ILE A 34 1.15 1.94 -0.89
CA ILE A 34 1.66 1.86 0.49
C ILE A 34 0.85 2.79 1.39
N SER A 35 0.68 4.06 0.99
CA SER A 35 -0.05 5.06 1.76
C SER A 35 -1.50 4.63 2.02
N ALA A 36 -2.18 4.12 0.99
CA ALA A 36 -3.56 3.66 1.08
C ALA A 36 -3.70 2.47 2.04
N ALA A 37 -2.84 1.47 1.92
CA ALA A 37 -2.83 0.30 2.79
C ALA A 37 -2.57 0.68 4.26
N VAL A 38 -1.57 1.53 4.52
CA VAL A 38 -1.24 1.97 5.88
C VAL A 38 -2.39 2.75 6.51
N ARG A 39 -2.97 3.70 5.78
CA ARG A 39 -4.11 4.50 6.28
C ARG A 39 -5.30 3.62 6.61
N ARG A 40 -5.62 2.65 5.75
CA ARG A 40 -6.70 1.68 5.99
C ARG A 40 -6.49 0.92 7.30
N GLU A 41 -5.28 0.47 7.56
CA GLU A 41 -4.96 -0.30 8.76
C GLU A 41 -4.94 0.58 10.02
N LEU A 42 -4.39 1.80 9.95
CA LEU A 42 -4.49 2.79 11.03
C LEU A 42 -5.95 3.12 11.38
N SER A 43 -6.84 3.20 10.39
CA SER A 43 -8.27 3.45 10.65
C SER A 43 -9.00 2.26 11.29
N ARG A 44 -8.55 1.02 11.02
CA ARG A 44 -9.10 -0.19 11.67
C ARG A 44 -8.67 -0.33 13.12
N ARG A 45 -7.46 0.15 13.43
CA ARG A 45 -6.91 0.18 14.79
C ARG A 45 -7.67 1.23 15.59
N ARG A 46 -8.70 0.79 16.32
CA ARG A 46 -9.37 1.60 17.34
C ARG A 46 -8.31 2.10 18.33
N THR A 47 -8.28 3.42 18.56
CA THR A 47 -7.29 4.06 19.43
C THR A 47 -7.35 3.44 20.83
N GLY A 48 -6.42 2.53 21.12
CA GLY A 48 -6.27 1.92 22.42
C GLY A 48 -5.61 2.89 23.41
N SER A 49 -5.82 2.66 24.71
CA SER A 49 -5.14 3.41 25.77
C SER A 49 -3.68 2.96 26.01
N ASP A 50 -3.16 2.07 25.17
CA ASP A 50 -1.78 1.58 25.27
C ASP A 50 -0.79 2.61 24.72
N ILE A 51 0.09 3.08 25.59
CA ILE A 51 1.12 4.07 25.26
C ILE A 51 2.06 3.58 24.16
N VAL A 52 2.37 2.28 24.11
CA VAL A 52 3.24 1.67 23.10
C VAL A 52 2.57 1.74 21.73
N GLN A 53 1.28 1.40 21.67
CA GLN A 53 0.48 1.49 20.44
C GLN A 53 0.39 2.94 19.95
N ILE A 54 0.16 3.90 20.85
CA ILE A 54 0.10 5.33 20.49
C ILE A 54 1.44 5.82 19.91
N GLN A 55 2.56 5.42 20.50
CA GLN A 55 3.89 5.78 19.99
C GLN A 55 4.16 5.16 18.62
N ASN A 56 3.82 3.89 18.44
CA ASN A 56 3.96 3.21 17.16
C ASN A 56 3.09 3.87 16.07
N ASP A 57 1.83 4.17 16.36
CA ASP A 57 0.93 4.83 15.41
C ASP A 57 1.44 6.24 15.04
N ARG A 58 2.05 6.97 15.98
CA ARG A 58 2.71 8.25 15.68
C ARG A 58 3.92 8.07 14.76
N MET A 59 4.78 7.09 15.02
CA MET A 59 5.92 6.80 14.16
C MET A 59 5.47 6.51 12.72
N VAL A 60 4.42 5.70 12.56
CA VAL A 60 3.85 5.36 11.24
C VAL A 60 3.28 6.60 10.54
N ARG A 61 2.59 7.49 11.27
CA ARG A 61 2.10 8.76 10.71
C ARG A 61 3.25 9.67 10.24
N ASN A 62 4.34 9.76 11.00
CA ASN A 62 5.52 10.50 10.57
C ASN A 62 6.16 9.88 9.32
N ALA A 63 6.23 8.55 9.25
CA ALA A 63 6.73 7.85 8.06
C ALA A 63 5.83 8.09 6.83
N LEU A 64 4.50 8.21 6.99
CA LEU A 64 3.60 8.61 5.90
C LEU A 64 3.89 10.03 5.38
N GLU A 65 4.28 10.96 6.26
CA GLU A 65 4.70 12.30 5.84
C GLU A 65 6.04 12.27 5.11
N ASP A 66 7.00 11.49 5.61
CA ASP A 66 8.31 11.32 4.98
C ASP A 66 8.21 10.57 3.64
N LEU A 67 7.21 9.70 3.46
CA LEU A 67 6.94 9.04 2.18
C LEU A 67 6.67 10.04 1.06
N ASN A 68 6.22 11.27 1.37
CA ASN A 68 5.98 12.32 0.38
C ASN A 68 7.24 13.15 0.03
N LYS A 69 8.34 12.98 0.77
CA LYS A 69 9.59 13.74 0.60
C LYS A 69 10.56 12.94 -0.24
N HIS A 70 11.04 13.51 -1.36
CA HIS A 70 11.89 12.79 -2.32
C HIS A 70 13.13 12.14 -1.71
N ASP A 71 13.81 12.82 -0.78
CA ASP A 71 15.02 12.35 -0.11
C ASP A 71 14.76 11.24 0.93
N LYS A 72 13.51 11.11 1.41
CA LYS A 72 13.14 10.17 2.47
C LYS A 72 12.20 9.05 2.03
N ALA A 73 11.62 9.17 0.83
CA ALA A 73 10.56 8.28 0.36
C ALA A 73 10.94 6.80 0.43
N SER A 74 12.14 6.44 -0.02
CA SER A 74 12.58 5.03 0.00
C SER A 74 12.72 4.48 1.42
N ALA A 75 13.31 5.24 2.35
CA ALA A 75 13.46 4.81 3.74
C ALA A 75 12.09 4.71 4.43
N ALA A 76 11.21 5.68 4.20
CA ALA A 76 9.85 5.67 4.70
C ALA A 76 9.06 4.47 4.16
N ALA A 77 9.19 4.14 2.88
CA ALA A 77 8.54 2.98 2.27
C ALA A 77 8.92 1.67 2.97
N VAL A 78 10.21 1.48 3.28
CA VAL A 78 10.69 0.30 4.01
C VAL A 78 10.06 0.20 5.40
N VAL A 79 10.06 1.29 6.17
CA VAL A 79 9.45 1.32 7.51
C VAL A 79 7.95 0.99 7.45
N LEU A 80 7.25 1.58 6.49
CA LEU A 80 5.81 1.36 6.32
C LEU A 80 5.47 -0.07 5.87
N LEU A 81 6.26 -0.65 4.97
CA LEU A 81 6.10 -2.04 4.53
C LEU A 81 6.39 -3.03 5.66
N GLN A 82 7.44 -2.80 6.47
CA GLN A 82 7.73 -3.63 7.64
C GLN A 82 6.59 -3.57 8.66
N TRP A 83 6.06 -2.38 8.92
CA TRP A 83 4.89 -2.24 9.78
C TRP A 83 3.68 -2.98 9.19
N LEU A 84 3.39 -2.83 7.89
CA LEU A 84 2.32 -3.56 7.21
C LEU A 84 2.45 -5.10 7.32
N ALA A 85 3.68 -5.63 7.24
CA ALA A 85 3.92 -7.05 7.47
C ALA A 85 3.56 -7.46 8.90
N GLN A 86 4.05 -6.73 9.90
CA GLN A 86 3.77 -7.03 11.31
C GLN A 86 2.28 -7.00 11.65
N VAL A 87 1.55 -6.01 11.14
CA VAL A 87 0.11 -5.86 11.41
C VAL A 87 -0.75 -6.88 10.68
N THR A 88 -0.31 -7.36 9.50
CA THR A 88 -1.00 -8.41 8.77
C THR A 88 -0.75 -9.78 9.38
N GLU A 89 0.48 -10.06 9.82
CA GLU A 89 0.81 -11.27 10.58
C GLU A 89 0.01 -11.37 11.89
N ALA A 90 -0.18 -10.25 12.60
CA ALA A 90 -0.96 -10.22 13.84
C ALA A 90 -2.49 -10.36 13.64
N ALA A 91 -2.98 -10.31 12.40
CA ALA A 91 -4.40 -10.41 12.08
C ALA A 91 -4.83 -11.84 11.66
N VAL A 92 -3.88 -12.78 11.53
CA VAL A 92 -4.08 -14.21 11.24
C VAL A 92 -4.18 -14.99 12.54
#